data_AF-A0A5C4J629-F1
#
_entry.id   AF-A0A5C4J629-F1
#
_cell.length_a   1.000
_cell.length_b   1.000
_cell.length_c   1.000
_cell.angle_alpha   90.00
_cell.angle_beta   90.00
_cell.angle_gamma   90.00
#
_symmetry.space_group_name_H-M   'P 1'
#
loop_
_entity.id
_entity.type
_entity.pdbx_description
1 polymer ?
#
loop_
_entity_poly.entity_id
_entity_poly.type
_entity_poly.pdbx_seq_one_letter_code
_entity_poly.pdbx_strand_id
1 'polypeptide(L)'
;MPHDAGRWLPVDVCGALVEEAIRESLKGRFFKGTVEMTVIGVRRRFAELLDELDQTDAGHDGPVKPECPIRCLGLPGRVHNPLTSFWTWNDTIPPRTVAEVLRLAEAGQLDGAKGIGPALVREIEDALQRAGFPVEHDDEHHHVPPHEE
;
A
#
# COMPACT_ATOMS: atom_id res chain seq x y z
N MET A 1 -18.59 35.29 16.60
CA MET A 1 -17.28 34.73 16.20
C MET A 1 -17.48 33.24 15.98
N PRO A 2 -17.61 32.73 14.74
CA PRO A 2 -17.71 31.29 14.54
C PRO A 2 -16.33 30.68 14.76
N HIS A 3 -16.28 29.62 15.57
CA HIS A 3 -15.10 28.81 15.75
C HIS A 3 -14.77 28.13 14.42
N ASP A 4 -13.55 28.38 13.94
CA ASP A 4 -12.92 27.71 12.80
C ASP A 4 -13.03 26.19 13.02
N ALA A 5 -13.86 25.53 12.22
CA ALA A 5 -14.01 24.09 12.27
C ALA A 5 -12.70 23.51 11.73
N GLY A 6 -11.86 23.05 12.67
CA GLY A 6 -10.54 22.48 12.39
C GLY A 6 -10.60 21.54 11.19
N ARG A 7 -9.95 21.94 10.11
CA ARG A 7 -9.82 21.15 8.90
C ARG A 7 -9.10 19.86 9.27
N TRP A 8 -9.84 18.75 9.30
CA TRP A 8 -9.27 17.42 9.47
C TRP A 8 -8.34 17.15 8.30
N LEU A 9 -7.07 16.92 8.61
CA LEU A 9 -6.06 16.58 7.61
C LEU A 9 -6.09 15.07 7.37
N PRO A 10 -6.03 14.63 6.10
CA PRO A 10 -5.80 13.24 5.77
C PRO A 10 -4.56 12.69 6.49
N VAL A 11 -4.61 11.43 6.90
CA VAL A 11 -3.62 10.80 7.78
C VAL A 11 -2.22 10.75 7.15
N ASP A 12 -2.14 10.64 5.83
CA ASP A 12 -0.95 10.75 4.99
C ASP A 12 -0.34 12.15 5.03
N VAL A 13 -1.18 13.19 4.98
CA VAL A 13 -0.75 14.59 5.10
C VAL A 13 -0.23 14.89 6.51
N CYS A 14 -0.90 14.39 7.54
CA CYS A 14 -0.41 14.45 8.92
C CYS A 14 0.95 13.74 9.07
N GLY A 15 1.10 12.55 8.48
CA GLY A 15 2.33 11.79 8.51
C GLY A 15 3.50 12.56 7.88
N ALA A 16 3.29 13.14 6.69
CA ALA A 16 4.29 13.94 6.00
C ALA A 16 4.70 15.19 6.81
N LEU A 17 3.74 15.90 7.42
CA LEU A 17 4.00 17.07 8.24
C LEU A 17 4.79 16.73 9.52
N VAL A 18 4.47 15.60 10.15
CA VAL A 18 5.21 15.11 11.32
C VAL A 18 6.63 14.70 10.93
N GLU A 19 6.81 14.01 9.81
CA GLU A 19 8.15 13.64 9.31
C GLU A 19 9.01 14.87 9.01
N GLU A 20 8.45 15.89 8.35
CA GLU A 20 9.14 17.15 8.04
C GLU A 20 9.52 17.91 9.31
N ALA A 21 8.60 18.00 10.29
CA ALA A 21 8.85 18.65 11.57
C ALA A 21 9.94 17.95 12.39
N ILE A 22 9.96 16.61 12.38
CA ILE A 22 11.02 15.81 12.99
C ILE A 22 12.35 16.07 12.27
N ARG A 23 12.37 16.06 10.93
CA ARG A 23 13.58 16.29 10.12
C ARG A 23 14.18 17.67 10.37
N GLU A 24 13.35 18.72 10.43
CA GLU A 24 13.79 20.08 10.75
C GLU A 24 14.27 20.20 12.21
N SER A 25 13.59 19.57 13.15
CA SER A 25 14.02 19.57 14.57
C SER A 25 15.34 18.82 14.80
N LEU A 26 15.67 17.86 13.93
CA LEU A 26 16.88 17.05 14.00
C LEU A 26 18.04 17.60 13.16
N LYS A 27 17.82 18.62 12.32
CA LYS A 27 18.90 19.31 11.58
C LYS A 27 19.92 19.89 12.56
N GLY A 28 21.11 19.29 12.58
CA GLY A 28 22.30 19.81 13.26
C GLY A 28 22.59 19.28 14.67
N ARG A 29 21.81 18.35 15.24
CA ARG A 29 22.03 17.88 16.64
C ARG A 29 22.21 16.38 16.85
N PHE A 30 22.01 15.54 15.83
CA PHE A 30 22.03 14.08 16.00
C PHE A 30 22.91 13.36 14.97
N PHE A 31 23.58 12.30 15.43
CA PHE A 31 24.28 11.36 14.55
C PHE A 31 23.26 10.70 13.63
N LYS A 32 23.61 10.59 12.34
CA LYS A 32 22.79 10.04 11.25
C LYS A 32 22.05 8.74 11.64
N GLY A 33 22.70 7.84 12.37
CA GLY A 33 22.11 6.56 12.82
C GLY A 33 20.97 6.70 13.84
N THR A 34 20.97 7.73 14.69
CA THR A 34 19.89 7.95 15.68
C THR A 34 18.61 8.44 15.00
N VAL A 35 18.76 9.29 13.98
CA VAL A 35 17.63 9.81 13.20
C VAL A 35 16.98 8.68 12.40
N GLU A 36 17.78 7.86 11.70
CA GLU A 36 17.27 6.72 10.95
C GLU A 36 16.51 5.73 11.84
N MET A 37 17.06 5.36 13.00
CA MET A 37 16.38 4.47 13.95
C MET A 37 15.09 5.07 14.51
N THR A 38 15.04 6.38 14.72
CA THR A 38 13.83 7.07 15.20
C THR A 38 12.76 7.09 14.13
N VAL A 39 13.13 7.40 12.89
CA VAL A 39 12.19 7.38 11.74
C VAL A 39 11.64 5.98 11.52
N ILE A 40 12.48 4.94 11.58
CA ILE A 40 12.04 3.54 11.51
C ILE A 40 11.08 3.21 12.65
N GLY A 41 11.38 3.64 13.89
CA GLY A 41 10.53 3.42 15.05
C GLY A 41 9.16 4.12 14.95
N VAL A 42 9.14 5.36 14.46
CA VAL A 42 7.90 6.13 14.23
C VAL A 42 7.07 5.47 13.13
N ARG A 43 7.68 5.10 12.00
CA ARG A 43 7.00 4.41 10.90
C ARG A 43 6.41 3.08 11.34
N ARG A 44 7.15 2.30 12.14
CA ARG A 44 6.66 1.05 12.72
C ARG A 44 5.43 1.27 13.60
N ARG A 45 5.49 2.22 14.53
CA ARG A 45 4.38 2.49 15.45
C ARG A 45 3.15 3.05 14.73
N PHE A 46 3.37 3.82 13.67
CA PHE A 46 2.31 4.28 12.80
C PHE A 46 1.65 3.12 12.04
N ALA A 47 2.44 2.15 11.56
CA ALA A 47 1.89 0.95 10.95
C ALA A 47 1.09 0.09 11.94
N GLU A 48 1.56 -0.06 13.18
CA GLU A 48 0.83 -0.74 14.26
C GLU A 48 -0.52 -0.05 14.56
N LEU A 49 -0.52 1.28 14.70
CA LEU A 49 -1.76 2.05 14.93
C LEU A 49 -2.74 1.97 13.75
N LEU A 50 -2.21 1.96 12.52
CA LEU A 50 -3.04 1.81 11.33
C LEU A 50 -3.64 0.40 11.23
N ASP A 51 -2.91 -0.64 11.66
CA ASP A 51 -3.42 -2.01 11.72
C ASP A 51 -4.52 -2.15 12.78
N GLU A 52 -4.36 -1.50 13.94
CA GLU A 52 -5.42 -1.42 14.97
C GLU A 52 -6.68 -0.71 14.45
N LEU A 53 -6.53 0.38 13.70
CA LEU A 53 -7.66 1.06 13.05
C LEU A 53 -8.30 0.17 12.01
N ASP A 54 -7.51 -0.56 11.24
CA ASP A 54 -8.01 -1.50 10.26
C ASP A 54 -8.84 -2.58 10.98
N GLN A 55 -8.37 -3.17 12.09
CA GLN A 55 -9.09 -4.21 12.84
C GLN A 55 -10.49 -3.80 13.38
N THR A 56 -10.88 -2.51 13.33
CA THR A 56 -12.18 -2.05 13.85
C THR A 56 -13.36 -2.09 12.87
N ASP A 57 -13.16 -2.29 11.57
CA ASP A 57 -14.29 -2.49 10.64
C ASP A 57 -14.63 -3.98 10.51
N ALA A 58 -15.61 -4.40 11.30
CA ALA A 58 -16.31 -5.66 11.15
C ALA A 58 -16.95 -5.72 9.76
N GLY A 59 -16.59 -6.74 8.97
CA GLY A 59 -17.35 -7.27 7.83
C GLY A 59 -17.85 -6.25 6.80
N HIS A 60 -17.18 -6.16 5.66
CA HIS A 60 -17.74 -5.41 4.54
C HIS A 60 -19.00 -6.10 4.01
N ASP A 61 -20.17 -5.55 4.34
CA ASP A 61 -21.43 -5.84 3.64
C ASP A 61 -21.61 -4.84 2.49
N GLY A 62 -21.42 -5.30 1.24
CA GLY A 62 -21.65 -4.51 0.03
C GLY A 62 -20.62 -4.74 -1.08
N PRO A 63 -20.67 -3.94 -2.16
CA PRO A 63 -19.65 -3.95 -3.21
C PRO A 63 -18.37 -3.23 -2.75
N VAL A 64 -17.21 -3.84 -3.06
CA VAL A 64 -15.89 -3.29 -2.75
C VAL A 64 -15.70 -1.99 -3.50
N LYS A 65 -15.23 -0.96 -2.80
CA LYS A 65 -14.90 0.36 -3.36
C LYS A 65 -13.40 0.58 -3.37
N PRO A 66 -12.87 1.49 -4.21
CA PRO A 66 -11.43 1.80 -4.24
C PRO A 66 -10.88 2.26 -2.88
N GLU A 67 -11.68 2.93 -2.06
CA GLU A 67 -11.27 3.46 -0.75
C GLU A 67 -11.32 2.38 0.35
N CYS A 68 -11.84 1.18 0.03
CA CYS A 68 -11.89 0.08 0.98
C CYS A 68 -10.48 -0.42 1.32
N PRO A 69 -10.28 -0.91 2.56
CA PRO A 69 -9.04 -1.58 2.94
C PRO A 69 -8.78 -2.84 2.10
N ILE A 70 -7.51 -3.21 1.95
CA ILE A 70 -7.07 -4.39 1.16
C ILE A 70 -7.77 -5.68 1.60
N ARG A 71 -8.04 -5.87 2.90
CA ARG A 71 -8.77 -7.03 3.42
C ARG A 71 -10.16 -7.22 2.79
N CYS A 72 -10.79 -6.16 2.27
CA CYS A 72 -12.07 -6.23 1.58
C CYS A 72 -12.00 -7.00 0.26
N LEU A 73 -10.81 -7.20 -0.33
CA LEU A 73 -10.61 -8.05 -1.49
C LEU A 73 -10.72 -9.55 -1.19
N GLY A 74 -10.83 -9.94 0.10
CA GLY A 74 -10.92 -11.33 0.50
C GLY A 74 -9.68 -12.14 0.13
N LEU A 75 -8.51 -11.49 0.14
CA LEU A 75 -7.25 -12.14 -0.18
C LEU A 75 -6.88 -13.17 0.90
N PRO A 76 -6.35 -14.35 0.51
CA PRO A 76 -5.86 -15.31 1.49
C PRO A 76 -4.66 -14.70 2.24
N GLY A 77 -4.48 -15.07 3.51
CA GLY A 77 -3.40 -14.52 4.36
C GLY A 77 -2.00 -14.61 3.74
N ARG A 78 -1.74 -15.64 2.91
CA ARG A 78 -0.48 -15.81 2.17
C ARG A 78 -0.20 -14.70 1.14
N VAL A 79 -1.24 -14.05 0.62
CA VAL A 79 -1.16 -12.93 -0.33
C VAL A 79 -1.30 -11.60 0.40
N HIS A 80 -2.23 -11.52 1.36
CA HIS A 80 -2.46 -10.33 2.17
C HIS A 80 -1.21 -9.92 2.97
N ASN A 81 -0.55 -10.86 3.65
CA ASN A 81 0.55 -10.53 4.57
C ASN A 81 1.78 -9.92 3.87
N PRO A 82 2.26 -10.47 2.72
CA PRO A 82 3.30 -9.79 1.95
C PRO A 82 2.85 -8.41 1.43
N LEU A 83 1.59 -8.28 1.02
CA LEU A 83 1.07 -7.04 0.44
C LEU A 83 1.04 -5.89 1.46
N THR A 84 0.69 -6.17 2.71
CA THR A 84 0.61 -5.16 3.78
C THR A 84 1.89 -5.01 4.61
N SER A 85 2.86 -5.92 4.44
CA SER A 85 4.10 -5.95 5.22
C SER A 85 5.09 -4.87 4.77
N PHE A 86 5.52 -4.01 5.70
CA PHE A 86 6.55 -3.00 5.44
C PHE A 86 7.87 -3.57 4.89
N TRP A 87 8.25 -4.78 5.33
CA TRP A 87 9.50 -5.43 4.91
C TRP A 87 9.51 -5.87 3.44
N THR A 88 8.33 -5.96 2.83
CA THR A 88 8.16 -6.34 1.43
C THR A 88 8.42 -5.16 0.49
N TRP A 89 8.32 -3.93 0.98
CA TRP A 89 8.35 -2.71 0.16
C TRP A 89 9.64 -1.88 0.25
N ASN A 90 10.71 -2.41 0.87
CA ASN A 90 12.05 -1.79 0.94
C ASN A 90 12.01 -0.27 1.19
N ASP A 91 11.47 0.15 2.34
CA ASP A 91 11.28 1.54 2.77
C ASP A 91 10.18 2.36 2.07
N THR A 92 9.48 1.75 1.12
CA THR A 92 8.23 2.30 0.57
C THR A 92 7.06 1.94 1.47
N ILE A 93 6.07 2.83 1.57
CA ILE A 93 4.87 2.58 2.36
C ILE A 93 4.05 1.48 1.65
N PRO A 94 3.76 0.34 2.31
CA PRO A 94 2.92 -0.70 1.73
C PRO A 94 1.52 -0.15 1.40
N PRO A 95 0.86 -0.65 0.34
CA PRO A 95 -0.50 -0.26 0.03
C PRO A 95 -1.42 -0.64 1.20
N ARG A 96 -2.49 0.14 1.37
CA ARG A 96 -3.50 0.02 2.43
C ARG A 96 -4.90 -0.12 1.85
N THR A 97 -5.14 0.49 0.69
CA THR A 97 -6.45 0.54 0.03
C THR A 97 -6.47 -0.23 -1.28
N VAL A 98 -7.67 -0.60 -1.73
CA VAL A 98 -7.88 -1.23 -3.04
C VAL A 98 -7.39 -0.33 -4.18
N ALA A 99 -7.59 0.99 -4.08
CA ALA A 99 -7.13 1.96 -5.08
C ALA A 99 -5.60 1.97 -5.25
N GLU A 100 -4.86 1.84 -4.16
CA GLU A 100 -3.39 1.80 -4.19
C GLU A 100 -2.90 0.50 -4.81
N VAL A 101 -3.53 -0.63 -4.46
CA VAL A 101 -3.21 -1.93 -5.08
C VAL A 101 -3.54 -1.91 -6.57
N LEU A 102 -4.68 -1.33 -6.95
CA LEU A 102 -5.08 -1.17 -8.36
C LEU A 102 -4.04 -0.35 -9.14
N ARG A 103 -3.60 0.78 -8.59
CA ARG A 103 -2.54 1.60 -9.21
C ARG A 103 -1.22 0.84 -9.37
N LEU A 104 -0.85 0.04 -8.38
CA LEU A 104 0.36 -0.78 -8.45
C LEU A 104 0.23 -1.88 -9.52
N ALA A 105 -0.96 -2.46 -9.67
CA ALA A 105 -1.24 -3.45 -10.71
C ALA A 105 -1.17 -2.81 -12.11
N GLU A 106 -1.86 -1.69 -12.32
CA GLU A 106 -1.85 -0.92 -13.57
C GLU A 106 -0.44 -0.42 -13.94
N ALA A 107 0.38 -0.07 -12.95
CA ALA A 107 1.76 0.35 -13.18
C ALA A 107 2.75 -0.80 -13.37
N GLY A 108 2.30 -2.06 -13.25
CA GLY A 108 3.18 -3.24 -13.28
C GLY A 108 4.22 -3.24 -12.16
N GLN A 109 3.91 -2.67 -10.98
CA GLN A 109 4.84 -2.49 -9.86
C GLN A 109 4.64 -3.51 -8.73
N LEU A 110 3.69 -4.44 -8.88
CA LEU A 110 3.44 -5.48 -7.87
C LEU A 110 4.57 -6.50 -7.77
N ASP A 111 5.33 -6.72 -8.84
CA ASP A 111 6.48 -7.63 -8.93
C ASP A 111 7.76 -7.06 -8.27
N GLY A 112 7.84 -5.74 -8.12
CA GLY A 112 8.94 -5.04 -7.45
C GLY A 112 8.99 -5.26 -5.93
N ALA A 113 7.93 -5.84 -5.37
CA ALA A 113 7.79 -6.08 -3.95
C ALA A 113 8.44 -7.42 -3.53
N LYS A 114 9.33 -7.37 -2.53
CA LYS A 114 10.09 -8.52 -2.06
C LYS A 114 9.17 -9.60 -1.47
N GLY A 115 9.10 -10.73 -2.16
CA GLY A 115 8.27 -11.88 -1.77
C GLY A 115 6.90 -11.93 -2.47
N ILE A 116 6.61 -10.98 -3.37
CA ILE A 116 5.46 -11.04 -4.27
C ILE A 116 5.97 -11.54 -5.63
N GLY A 117 5.82 -12.83 -5.87
CA GLY A 117 6.16 -13.44 -7.16
C GLY A 117 5.01 -13.37 -8.16
N PRO A 118 5.24 -13.72 -9.44
CA PRO A 118 4.24 -13.66 -10.52
C PRO A 118 2.93 -14.40 -10.20
N ALA A 119 3.02 -15.50 -9.46
CA ALA A 119 1.84 -16.24 -9.02
C ALA A 119 0.97 -15.46 -8.03
N LEU A 120 1.59 -14.71 -7.11
CA LEU A 120 0.88 -13.86 -6.15
C LEU A 120 0.31 -12.62 -6.83
N VAL A 121 1.03 -12.05 -7.80
CA VAL A 121 0.53 -10.94 -8.63
C VAL A 121 -0.77 -11.34 -9.31
N ARG A 122 -0.80 -12.52 -9.96
CA ARG A 122 -2.02 -13.07 -10.57
C ARG A 122 -3.15 -13.29 -9.57
N GLU A 123 -2.85 -13.80 -8.38
CA GLU A 123 -3.89 -13.94 -7.32
C GLU A 123 -4.47 -12.58 -6.89
N ILE A 124 -3.67 -11.52 -6.90
CA ILE A 124 -4.11 -10.14 -6.59
C ILE A 124 -4.99 -9.60 -7.71
N GLU A 125 -4.56 -9.74 -8.96
CA GLU A 125 -5.31 -9.32 -10.15
C GLU A 125 -6.66 -10.04 -10.25
N ASP A 126 -6.69 -11.36 -10.03
CA ASP A 126 -7.91 -12.16 -9.98
C ASP A 126 -8.86 -11.68 -8.86
N ALA A 127 -8.32 -11.22 -7.73
CA ALA A 127 -9.12 -10.67 -6.65
C ALA A 127 -9.69 -9.28 -6.99
N LEU A 128 -8.91 -8.42 -7.63
CA LEU A 128 -9.37 -7.13 -8.16
C LEU A 128 -10.48 -7.32 -9.20
N GLN A 129 -10.28 -8.25 -10.14
CA GLN A 129 -11.26 -8.62 -11.16
C GLN A 129 -12.58 -9.08 -10.53
N ARG A 130 -12.53 -9.99 -9.53
CA ARG A 130 -13.73 -10.46 -8.80
C ARG A 130 -14.42 -9.35 -8.03
N ALA A 131 -13.67 -8.35 -7.58
CA ALA A 131 -14.20 -7.16 -6.90
C ALA A 131 -14.77 -6.11 -7.88
N GLY A 132 -14.62 -6.30 -9.19
CA GLY A 132 -15.14 -5.40 -10.23
C GLY A 132 -14.13 -4.38 -10.76
N PHE A 133 -12.85 -4.54 -10.46
CA PHE A 133 -11.75 -3.70 -10.94
C PHE A 133 -10.92 -4.48 -11.98
N PRO A 134 -11.21 -4.35 -13.29
CA PRO A 134 -10.42 -5.02 -14.30
C PRO A 134 -9.01 -4.41 -14.35
N VAL A 135 -7.99 -5.27 -14.34
CA VAL A 135 -6.60 -4.88 -14.57
C VAL A 135 -6.28 -5.28 -16.01
N GLU A 136 -5.94 -4.31 -16.86
CA GLU A 136 -5.49 -4.62 -18.23
C GLU A 136 -4.10 -5.25 -18.13
N HIS A 137 -4.00 -6.52 -18.51
CA HIS A 137 -2.70 -7.13 -18.77
C HIS A 137 -2.24 -6.62 -20.14
N ASP A 138 -1.10 -5.94 -20.18
CA ASP A 138 -0.28 -5.86 -21.38
C ASP A 138 0.30 -7.28 -21.65
N ASP A 139 -0.56 -8.24 -21.97
CA ASP A 139 -0.21 -9.49 -22.63
C ASP A 139 0.10 -9.19 -24.10
N GLU A 140 1.02 -8.25 -24.35
CA GLU A 140 1.64 -8.08 -25.66
C GLU A 140 2.74 -9.15 -25.84
N HIS A 141 2.41 -10.40 -25.52
CA HIS A 141 3.07 -11.54 -26.16
C HIS A 141 2.50 -11.67 -27.56
N HIS A 142 3.02 -10.82 -28.44
CA HIS A 142 2.96 -10.95 -29.89
C HIS A 142 3.46 -12.36 -30.25
N HIS A 143 2.52 -13.29 -30.38
CA HIS A 143 2.77 -14.63 -30.90
C HIS A 143 3.05 -14.46 -32.40
N VAL A 144 4.31 -14.20 -32.75
CA VAL A 144 4.77 -14.34 -34.14
C VAL A 144 4.64 -15.84 -34.46
N PRO A 145 3.77 -16.24 -35.40
CA PRO A 145 3.75 -17.63 -35.84
C PRO A 145 5.10 -17.97 -36.48
N PRO A 146 5.65 -19.17 -36.28
CA PRO A 146 6.88 -19.56 -36.94
C PRO A 146 6.64 -19.54 -38.45
N HIS A 147 7.40 -18.72 -39.16
CA HIS A 147 7.53 -18.83 -40.61
C HIS A 147 8.28 -20.15 -40.89
N GLU A 148 7.56 -21.14 -41.42
CA GLU A 148 8.15 -22.30 -42.07
C GLU A 148 8.46 -21.92 -43.53
N GLU A 149 9.76 -21.86 -43.87
CA GLU A 149 10.28 -21.95 -45.24
C GLU A 149 11.26 -23.11 -45.34
#